data_AF-A0A2G6D5I9-F1
#
_entry.id   AF-A0A2G6D5I9-F1
#
_cell.length_a   1.000
_cell.length_b   1.000
_cell.length_c   1.000
_cell.angle_alpha   90.00
_cell.angle_beta   90.00
_cell.angle_gamma   90.00
#
_symmetry.space_group_name_H-M   'P 1'
#
loop_
_entity.id
_entity.type
_entity.pdbx_description
1 polymer ?
#
loop_
_entity_poly.entity_id
_entity_poly.type
_entity_poly.pdbx_seq_one_letter_code
_entity_poly.pdbx_strand_id
1 'polypeptide(L)' 'MTEQQRFNSVWDAISDTPQESLNLKLRSQLMDELTRRIDSEKWSQSEAAKRLGVTQPRISDLV' A
#
# COMPACT_ATOMS: atom_id res chain seq x y z
N MET A 1 13.35 6.63 32.02
CA MET A 1 13.54 5.48 31.10
C MET A 1 12.28 5.42 30.26
N THR A 2 12.36 5.60 28.94
CA THR A 2 11.21 5.41 28.06
C THR A 2 10.94 3.92 27.95
N GLU A 3 9.75 3.47 28.37
CA GLU A 3 9.32 2.08 28.15
C GLU A 3 9.23 1.80 26.65
N GLN A 4 9.82 0.70 26.21
CA GLN A 4 9.68 0.22 24.84
C GLN A 4 8.32 -0.48 24.69
N GLN A 5 7.43 0.12 23.90
CA GLN A 5 6.15 -0.48 23.54
C GLN A 5 6.35 -1.55 22.46
N ARG A 6 5.66 -2.70 22.59
CA ARG A 6 5.64 -3.77 21.59
C ARG A 6 4.24 -3.89 21.01
N PHE A 7 4.16 -4.03 19.70
CA PHE A 7 2.93 -4.15 18.94
C PHE A 7 2.96 -5.42 18.08
N ASN A 8 1.78 -5.96 17.74
CA ASN A 8 1.67 -7.15 16.91
C ASN A 8 1.98 -6.86 15.43
N SER A 9 1.77 -5.62 14.99
CA SER A 9 2.13 -5.14 13.66
C SER A 9 2.49 -3.66 13.70
N VAL A 10 3.17 -3.18 12.64
CA VAL A 10 3.48 -1.75 12.48
C VAL A 10 2.20 -0.91 12.42
N TRP A 11 1.14 -1.44 11.83
CA TRP A 11 -0.16 -0.76 11.73
C TRP A 11 -0.79 -0.54 13.12
N ASP A 12 -0.65 -1.49 14.04
CA ASP A 12 -1.11 -1.32 15.42
C ASP A 12 -0.28 -0.27 16.20
N ALA A 13 0.96 -0.01 15.77
CA ALA A 13 1.84 0.97 16.39
C ALA A 13 1.56 2.41 15.93
N ILE A 14 0.95 2.59 14.76
CA ILE A 14 0.73 3.91 14.13
C ILE A 14 -0.74 4.32 14.03
N SER A 15 -1.66 3.50 14.54
CA SER A 15 -3.09 3.74 14.48
C SER A 15 -3.70 3.80 15.87
N ASP A 16 -4.66 4.71 16.05
CA ASP A 16 -5.34 4.89 17.34
C ASP A 16 -6.45 3.86 17.56
N THR A 17 -6.94 3.24 16.47
CA THR A 17 -8.04 2.26 16.51
C THR A 17 -7.71 0.97 15.75
N PRO A 18 -8.26 -0.18 16.18
CA PRO A 18 -8.14 -1.43 15.42
C PRO A 18 -8.67 -1.33 13.98
N GLN A 19 -9.74 -0.57 13.77
CA GLN A 19 -10.36 -0.35 12.46
C GLN A 19 -9.41 0.39 11.51
N GLU A 20 -8.69 1.40 12.02
CA GLU A 20 -7.70 2.13 11.24
C GLU A 20 -6.48 1.26 10.91
N SER A 21 -5.95 0.50 11.88
CA SER A 21 -4.86 -0.46 11.67
C SER A 21 -5.22 -1.47 10.57
N LEU A 22 -6.42 -2.06 10.64
CA LEU A 22 -6.93 -2.99 9.62
C LEU A 22 -7.07 -2.32 8.24
N ASN A 23 -7.54 -1.07 8.20
CA ASN A 23 -7.69 -0.34 6.95
C ASN A 23 -6.32 -0.07 6.29
N LEU A 24 -5.34 0.38 7.06
CA LEU A 24 -3.98 0.63 6.57
C LEU A 24 -3.33 -0.66 6.08
N LYS A 25 -3.45 -1.74 6.86
CA LYS A 25 -2.94 -3.06 6.48
C LYS A 25 -3.54 -3.57 5.17
N LEU A 26 -4.86 -3.43 4.99
CA LEU A 26 -5.53 -3.87 3.77
C LEU A 26 -5.11 -3.02 2.57
N ARG A 27 -5.00 -1.70 2.75
CA ARG A 27 -4.55 -0.78 1.69
C ARG A 27 -3.12 -1.06 1.28
N SER A 28 -2.21 -1.30 2.23
CA SER A 28 -0.81 -1.62 1.91
C SER A 28 -0.71 -2.94 1.15
N GLN A 29 -1.47 -3.97 1.56
CA GLN A 29 -1.50 -5.25 0.86
C GLN A 29 -2.02 -5.12 -0.58
N LEU A 30 -3.05 -4.30 -0.79
CA LEU A 30 -3.56 -4.02 -2.13
C LEU A 30 -2.51 -3.30 -2.99
N MET A 31 -1.85 -2.28 -2.44
CA MET A 31 -0.79 -1.54 -3.14
C MET A 31 0.35 -2.48 -3.55
N ASP A 32 0.84 -3.29 -2.62
CA ASP A 32 1.87 -4.30 -2.87
C ASP A 32 1.50 -5.28 -3.99
N GLU A 33 0.24 -5.74 -4.01
CA GLU A 33 -0.22 -6.69 -5.02
C GLU A 33 -0.37 -6.02 -6.39
N LEU A 34 -0.84 -4.78 -6.45
CA LEU A 34 -0.90 -4.01 -7.68
C LEU A 34 0.50 -3.77 -8.26
N THR A 35 1.47 -3.40 -7.43
CA THR A 35 2.87 -3.22 -7.85
C THR A 35 3.44 -4.51 -8.42
N ARG A 36 3.30 -5.63 -7.70
CA ARG A 36 3.73 -6.96 -8.19
C ARG A 36 3.08 -7.31 -9.53
N ARG A 37 1.78 -7.02 -9.69
CA ARG A 37 1.05 -7.29 -10.92
C ARG A 37 1.61 -6.48 -12.09
N ILE A 38 1.82 -5.18 -11.90
CA ILE A 38 2.41 -4.26 -12.90
C ILE A 38 3.78 -4.77 -13.34
N ASP A 39 4.64 -5.14 -12.39
CA ASP A 39 5.98 -5.65 -12.65
C ASP A 39 5.96 -6.99 -13.39
N SER A 40 5.10 -7.92 -12.96
CA SER A 40 4.97 -9.25 -13.57
C SER A 40 4.54 -9.20 -15.04
N GLU A 41 3.68 -8.24 -15.37
CA GLU A 41 3.16 -8.02 -16.72
C GLU A 41 4.04 -7.06 -17.54
N LYS A 42 5.08 -6.48 -16.94
CA LYS A 42 6.01 -5.52 -17.54
C LYS A 42 5.29 -4.31 -18.15
N TRP A 43 4.22 -3.85 -17.52
CA TRP A 43 3.52 -2.65 -17.98
C TRP A 43 4.35 -1.40 -17.70
N SER A 44 4.41 -0.49 -18.67
CA SER A 44 4.83 0.88 -18.36
C SER A 44 3.81 1.54 -17.42
N GLN A 45 4.22 2.54 -16.66
CA GLN A 45 3.29 3.31 -15.80
C GLN A 45 2.08 3.85 -16.60
N SER A 46 2.31 4.30 -17.84
CA SER A 46 1.25 4.79 -18.71
C SER A 46 0.26 3.71 -19.15
N GLU A 47 0.72 2.46 -19.33
CA GLU A 47 -0.14 1.34 -19.68
C GLU A 47 -0.92 0.84 -18.46
N ALA A 48 -0.26 0.72 -17.31
CA ALA A 48 -0.90 0.40 -16.05
C ALA A 48 -2.01 1.41 -15.72
N ALA A 49 -1.77 2.71 -15.92
CA ALA A 49 -2.76 3.76 -15.70
C ALA A 49 -4.02 3.56 -16.56
N LYS A 50 -3.84 3.28 -17.86
CA LYS A 50 -4.95 2.99 -18.77
C LYS A 50 -5.73 1.74 -18.36
N ARG A 51 -5.02 0.66 -17.98
CA ARG A 51 -5.65 -0.62 -17.59
C ARG A 51 -6.39 -0.53 -16.26
N LEU A 52 -5.84 0.21 -15.31
CA LEU A 52 -6.42 0.39 -13.97
C LEU A 52 -7.43 1.56 -13.90
N GLY A 53 -7.65 2.28 -15.01
CA GLY A 53 -8.63 3.36 -15.08
C GLY A 53 -8.26 4.58 -14.24
N VAL A 54 -6.96 4.84 -14.05
CA VAL A 54 -6.43 5.95 -13.25
C VAL A 54 -5.50 6.84 -14.08
N THR A 55 -5.09 7.96 -13.50
CA THR A 55 -4.09 8.83 -14.13
C THR A 55 -2.68 8.27 -13.92
N GLN A 56 -1.74 8.59 -14.83
CA GLN A 56 -0.36 8.14 -14.71
C GLN A 56 0.33 8.59 -13.40
N PRO A 57 0.15 9.82 -12.88
CA PRO A 57 0.73 10.20 -11.59
C PRO A 57 0.32 9.27 -10.44
N ARG A 58 -0.91 8.72 -10.47
CA ARG A 58 -1.37 7.75 -9.45
C ARG A 58 -0.57 6.45 -9.46
N ILE A 59 -0.13 6.00 -10.64
CA ILE A 59 0.76 4.85 -10.77
C ILE A 59 2.17 5.23 -10.33
N SER A 60 2.63 6.44 -10.63
CA SER A 60 3.94 6.93 -10.17
C SER A 60 4.03 7.06 -8.64
N ASP A 61 2.92 7.35 -7.95
CA ASP A 61 2.88 7.35 -6.49
C ASP A 61 2.95 5.92 -5.90
N LEU A 62 2.66 4.90 -6.73
CA LEU A 62 2.56 3.50 -6.33
C LEU A 62 3.85 2.70 -6.58
N VAL A 63 4.58 2.98 -7.67
CA VAL A 63 5.76 2.22 -8.13
C VAL A 63 7.02 3.07 -8.28
#